data_AF-A0A0B5HQF3-F1
#
_entry.id   AF-A0A0B5HQF3-F1
#
_cell.length_a   1.000
_cell.length_b   1.000
_cell.length_c   1.000
_cell.angle_alpha   90.00
_cell.angle_beta   90.00
_cell.angle_gamma   90.00
#
_symmetry.space_group_name_H-M   'P 1'
#
loop_
_entity.id
_entity.type
_entity.pdbx_description
1 polymer ?
#
loop_
_entity_poly.entity_id
_entity_poly.type
_entity_poly.pdbx_seq_one_letter_code
_entity_poly.pdbx_strand_id
1 'polypeptide(L)'
;MSEKLLVETDEYLKSGAHIGTKFKSGDMGRYIYKSRKDGLNVLDIQTLDQRIRIAARFLASFDLSKIVAVSRKLYGQMPVKEFANSIGGIALTGRFVPGTFTNPQGKGFIEPAVVIVTEPESDGQSLREASSVCVPVVAMCSTNNLLRNVDLVIPINNKGKKSLALVYWLLAREILKAKGEIKSDKAFSKKIEDFEYKLKEGEKEADSTEKKAFARFRPRRYGQRRSY
;
A
#
# COMPACT_ATOMS: atom_id res chain seq x y z
N MET A 1 -22.86 -19.09 -0.44
CA MET A 1 -22.70 -18.91 -1.89
C MET A 1 -21.28 -18.45 -2.14
N SER A 2 -20.47 -19.20 -2.90
CA SER A 2 -19.13 -18.72 -3.28
C SER A 2 -19.31 -17.60 -4.30
N GLU A 3 -19.11 -16.35 -3.89
CA GLU A 3 -19.07 -15.24 -4.83
C GLU A 3 -17.96 -15.47 -5.86
N LYS A 4 -18.20 -15.06 -7.10
CA LYS A 4 -17.18 -15.07 -8.15
C LYS A 4 -16.08 -14.06 -7.76
N LEU A 5 -14.83 -14.50 -7.82
CA LEU A 5 -13.65 -13.66 -7.57
C LEU A 5 -13.52 -12.57 -8.66
N LEU A 6 -12.87 -11.46 -8.33
CA LEU A 6 -12.62 -10.34 -9.26
C LEU A 6 -11.65 -10.73 -10.38
N VAL A 7 -10.77 -11.70 -10.11
CA VAL A 7 -9.82 -12.30 -11.05
C VAL A 7 -9.72 -13.79 -10.74
N GLU A 8 -9.32 -14.57 -11.74
CA GLU A 8 -9.00 -15.98 -11.56
C GLU A 8 -7.94 -16.19 -10.47
N THR A 9 -8.09 -17.26 -9.70
CA THR A 9 -7.20 -17.60 -8.58
C THR A 9 -5.73 -17.66 -9.00
N ASP A 10 -5.46 -18.12 -10.22
CA ASP A 10 -4.12 -18.22 -10.79
C ASP A 10 -3.40 -16.86 -10.86
N GLU A 11 -4.11 -15.77 -11.06
CA GLU A 11 -3.52 -14.43 -11.15
C GLU A 11 -3.09 -13.92 -9.75
N TYR A 12 -3.89 -14.21 -8.73
CA TYR A 12 -3.52 -13.95 -7.33
C TYR A 12 -2.33 -14.81 -6.88
N LEU A 13 -2.18 -16.01 -7.44
CA LEU A 13 -1.05 -16.88 -7.18
C LEU A 13 0.22 -16.39 -7.90
N LYS A 14 0.12 -16.06 -9.20
CA LYS A 14 1.24 -15.56 -10.03
C LYS A 14 1.80 -14.23 -9.53
N SER A 15 0.93 -13.32 -9.10
CA SER A 15 1.33 -12.03 -8.52
C SER A 15 1.98 -12.17 -7.13
N GLY A 16 1.77 -13.31 -6.45
CA GLY A 16 2.24 -13.55 -5.09
C GLY A 16 1.53 -12.69 -4.05
N ALA A 17 0.31 -12.23 -4.33
CA ALA A 17 -0.45 -11.34 -3.44
C ALA A 17 -0.81 -11.99 -2.09
N HIS A 18 -0.98 -13.32 -2.09
CA HIS A 18 -1.28 -14.14 -0.92
C HIS A 18 -0.06 -14.45 -0.04
N ILE A 19 1.17 -14.14 -0.49
CA ILE A 19 2.40 -14.50 0.22
C ILE A 19 2.71 -13.43 1.27
N GLY A 20 2.53 -13.76 2.54
CA GLY A 20 2.90 -12.93 3.68
C GLY A 20 4.37 -13.05 4.08
N THR A 21 4.73 -12.40 5.18
CA THR A 21 6.08 -12.49 5.77
C THR A 21 6.16 -13.59 6.82
N LYS A 22 7.38 -13.85 7.35
CA LYS A 22 7.57 -14.80 8.46
C LYS A 22 6.96 -14.32 9.77
N PHE A 23 6.94 -13.01 9.96
CA PHE A 23 6.40 -12.39 11.16
C PHE A 23 4.90 -12.17 11.01
N LYS A 24 4.17 -12.37 12.10
CA LYS A 24 2.73 -12.13 12.19
C LYS A 24 2.44 -11.18 13.35
N SER A 25 1.65 -10.15 13.09
CA SER A 25 1.06 -9.29 14.10
C SER A 25 -0.23 -9.95 14.62
N GLY A 26 -0.58 -9.70 15.89
CA GLY A 26 -1.86 -10.15 16.46
C GLY A 26 -3.06 -9.60 15.70
N ASP A 27 -2.99 -8.33 15.28
CA ASP A 27 -4.06 -7.63 14.55
C ASP A 27 -4.41 -8.28 13.20
N MET A 28 -3.38 -8.82 12.52
CA MET A 28 -3.49 -9.43 11.20
C MET A 28 -3.83 -10.92 11.25
N GLY A 29 -3.91 -11.53 12.43
CA GLY A 29 -4.13 -12.96 12.60
C GLY A 29 -5.38 -13.48 11.86
N ARG A 30 -6.46 -12.70 11.83
CA ARG A 30 -7.73 -13.03 11.17
C ARG A 30 -7.65 -13.14 9.63
N TYR A 31 -6.60 -12.61 9.00
CA TYR A 31 -6.43 -12.65 7.54
C TYR A 31 -5.47 -13.77 7.10
N ILE A 32 -4.82 -14.44 8.06
CA ILE A 32 -3.85 -15.51 7.78
C ILE A 32 -4.61 -16.83 7.69
N TYR A 33 -4.49 -17.51 6.55
CA TYR A 33 -5.06 -18.84 6.33
C TYR A 33 -4.21 -19.94 6.97
N LYS A 34 -2.92 -19.98 6.65
CA LYS A 34 -1.99 -21.00 7.18
C LYS A 34 -0.55 -20.53 7.18
N SER A 35 0.28 -21.14 8.02
CA SER A 35 1.74 -20.99 7.96
C SER A 35 2.34 -22.15 7.16
N ARG A 36 3.20 -21.84 6.18
CA ARG A 36 3.91 -22.84 5.36
C ARG A 36 5.11 -23.41 6.14
N LYS A 37 5.61 -24.57 5.72
CA LYS A 37 6.84 -25.20 6.25
C LYS A 37 8.06 -24.27 6.19
N ASP A 38 8.12 -23.37 5.20
CA ASP A 38 9.19 -22.38 5.03
C ASP A 38 9.12 -21.21 6.04
N GLY A 39 8.12 -21.22 6.93
CA GLY A 39 7.85 -20.16 7.89
C GLY A 39 7.12 -18.94 7.32
N LEU A 40 6.79 -18.93 6.03
CA LEU A 40 5.98 -17.87 5.41
C LEU A 40 4.50 -18.06 5.76
N ASN A 41 3.83 -16.97 6.13
CA ASN A 41 2.40 -16.97 6.37
C ASN A 41 1.65 -16.75 5.06
N VAL A 42 0.59 -17.50 4.83
CA VAL A 42 -0.27 -17.41 3.64
C VAL A 42 -1.55 -16.69 4.02
N LEU A 43 -1.87 -15.62 3.28
CA LEU A 43 -3.12 -14.89 3.41
C LEU A 43 -4.25 -15.61 2.66
N ASP A 44 -5.47 -15.48 3.15
CA ASP A 44 -6.66 -16.00 2.48
C ASP A 44 -7.03 -15.14 1.25
N ILE A 45 -7.16 -15.78 0.09
CA ILE A 45 -7.48 -15.12 -1.19
C ILE A 45 -8.94 -14.65 -1.20
N GLN A 46 -9.87 -15.41 -0.59
CA GLN A 46 -11.28 -15.03 -0.56
C GLN A 46 -11.48 -13.76 0.26
N THR A 47 -10.88 -13.71 1.45
CA THR A 47 -10.90 -12.51 2.29
C THR A 47 -10.21 -11.33 1.62
N LEU A 48 -9.11 -11.55 0.90
CA LEU A 48 -8.41 -10.52 0.13
C LEU A 48 -9.32 -9.91 -0.95
N ASP A 49 -9.95 -10.73 -1.78
CA ASP A 49 -10.86 -10.28 -2.85
C ASP A 49 -12.05 -9.50 -2.29
N GLN A 50 -12.65 -10.01 -1.22
CA GLN A 50 -13.76 -9.35 -0.53
C GLN A 50 -13.35 -7.98 0.02
N ARG A 51 -12.16 -7.87 0.62
CA ARG A 51 -11.64 -6.60 1.16
C ARG A 51 -11.33 -5.59 0.06
N ILE A 52 -10.80 -6.03 -1.09
CA ILE A 52 -10.63 -5.16 -2.27
C ILE A 52 -11.98 -4.63 -2.74
N ARG A 53 -13.01 -5.48 -2.81
CA ARG A 53 -14.36 -5.06 -3.24
C ARG A 53 -14.98 -4.05 -2.27
N ILE A 54 -14.85 -4.29 -0.95
CA ILE A 54 -15.32 -3.36 0.08
C ILE A 54 -14.57 -2.02 -0.03
N ALA A 55 -13.25 -2.06 -0.21
CA ALA A 55 -12.44 -0.85 -0.37
C ALA A 55 -12.80 -0.07 -1.62
N ALA A 56 -12.99 -0.73 -2.77
CA ALA A 56 -13.39 -0.07 -3.99
C ALA A 56 -14.76 0.62 -3.87
N ARG A 57 -15.75 -0.06 -3.25
CA ARG A 57 -17.07 0.55 -2.98
C ARG A 57 -16.98 1.73 -2.02
N PHE A 58 -16.18 1.61 -0.97
CA PHE A 58 -15.96 2.69 -0.01
C PHE A 58 -15.31 3.91 -0.68
N LEU A 59 -14.26 3.69 -1.47
CA LEU A 59 -13.57 4.75 -2.20
C LEU A 59 -14.45 5.40 -3.28
N ALA A 60 -15.33 4.63 -3.93
CA ALA A 60 -16.28 5.13 -4.90
C ALA A 60 -17.36 6.05 -4.29
N SER A 61 -17.56 6.05 -2.98
CA SER A 61 -18.48 6.98 -2.32
C SER A 61 -17.94 8.41 -2.23
N PHE A 62 -16.62 8.61 -2.36
CA PHE A 62 -15.98 9.92 -2.27
C PHE A 62 -15.77 10.57 -3.65
N ASP A 63 -15.40 11.85 -3.64
CA ASP A 63 -14.94 12.56 -4.84
C ASP A 63 -13.55 12.07 -5.24
N LEU A 64 -13.40 11.61 -6.49
CA LEU A 64 -12.16 10.99 -6.96
C LEU A 64 -10.94 11.92 -6.88
N SER A 65 -11.16 13.23 -7.10
CA SER A 65 -10.12 14.27 -7.02
C SER A 65 -9.55 14.48 -5.61
N LYS A 66 -10.31 14.09 -4.57
CA LYS A 66 -9.90 14.20 -3.17
C LYS A 66 -9.37 12.88 -2.58
N ILE A 67 -9.22 11.84 -3.40
CA ILE A 67 -8.57 10.59 -3.01
C ILE A 67 -7.06 10.77 -3.13
N VAL A 68 -6.35 10.60 -2.02
CA VAL A 68 -4.89 10.69 -1.99
C VAL A 68 -4.29 9.30 -1.78
N ALA A 69 -3.48 8.82 -2.72
CA ALA A 69 -2.73 7.58 -2.57
C ALA A 69 -1.26 7.88 -2.25
N VAL A 70 -0.72 7.21 -1.22
CA VAL A 70 0.62 7.45 -0.68
C VAL A 70 1.47 6.19 -0.78
N SER A 71 2.70 6.36 -1.28
CA SER A 71 3.75 5.33 -1.17
C SER A 71 5.13 5.94 -1.11
N ARG A 72 5.84 5.69 -0.01
CA ARG A 72 7.28 5.89 0.10
C ARG A 72 8.07 4.77 -0.56
N LYS A 73 7.56 3.53 -0.49
CA LYS A 73 8.19 2.34 -1.05
C LYS A 73 8.39 2.45 -2.56
N LEU A 74 9.58 2.10 -3.03
CA LEU A 74 9.97 2.16 -4.44
C LEU A 74 8.97 1.42 -5.34
N TYR A 75 8.69 0.16 -5.03
CA TYR A 75 7.78 -0.68 -5.83
C TYR A 75 6.32 -0.19 -5.81
N GLY A 76 5.93 0.61 -4.83
CA GLY A 76 4.59 1.20 -4.74
C GLY A 76 4.47 2.54 -5.47
N GLN A 77 5.56 3.20 -5.85
CA GLN A 77 5.50 4.52 -6.48
C GLN A 77 4.83 4.49 -7.86
N MET A 78 5.18 3.52 -8.70
CA MET A 78 4.57 3.36 -10.03
C MET A 78 3.09 2.97 -9.95
N PRO A 79 2.69 1.94 -9.17
CA PRO A 79 1.27 1.60 -8.99
C PRO A 79 0.43 2.78 -8.51
N VAL A 80 0.92 3.57 -7.56
CA VAL A 80 0.21 4.74 -7.00
C VAL A 80 0.04 5.84 -8.03
N LYS A 81 1.06 6.12 -8.83
CA LYS A 81 0.98 7.10 -9.93
C LYS A 81 -0.03 6.67 -10.98
N GLU A 82 0.06 5.42 -11.43
CA GLU A 82 -0.85 4.90 -12.45
C GLU A 82 -2.29 4.80 -11.94
N PHE A 83 -2.47 4.47 -10.66
CA PHE A 83 -3.76 4.50 -10.00
C PHE A 83 -4.36 5.90 -10.01
N ALA A 84 -3.63 6.91 -9.52
CA ALA A 84 -4.08 8.29 -9.51
C ALA A 84 -4.42 8.79 -10.91
N ASN A 85 -3.59 8.48 -11.91
CA ASN A 85 -3.83 8.81 -13.31
C ASN A 85 -5.09 8.15 -13.88
N SER A 86 -5.47 6.96 -13.37
CA SER A 86 -6.64 6.22 -13.87
C SER A 86 -7.95 6.74 -13.30
N ILE A 87 -7.95 7.15 -12.03
CA ILE A 87 -9.16 7.62 -11.34
C ILE A 87 -9.29 9.15 -11.32
N GLY A 88 -8.24 9.89 -11.67
CA GLY A 88 -8.17 11.35 -11.52
C GLY A 88 -7.91 11.81 -10.07
N GLY A 89 -7.23 10.98 -9.28
CA GLY A 89 -6.87 11.25 -7.89
C GLY A 89 -5.47 11.85 -7.74
N ILE A 90 -5.01 11.99 -6.50
CA ILE A 90 -3.71 12.59 -6.18
C ILE A 90 -2.73 11.50 -5.73
N ALA A 91 -1.55 11.46 -6.33
CA ALA A 91 -0.48 10.55 -5.95
C ALA A 91 0.63 11.29 -5.18
N LEU A 92 0.92 10.84 -3.96
CA LEU A 92 2.07 11.26 -3.17
C LEU A 92 3.11 10.13 -3.13
N THR A 93 4.13 10.26 -3.99
CA THR A 93 5.20 9.26 -4.09
C THR A 93 6.52 9.74 -3.50
N GLY A 94 7.26 8.81 -2.89
CA GLY A 94 8.58 9.09 -2.35
C GLY A 94 8.52 9.65 -0.93
N ARG A 95 9.35 10.65 -0.62
CA ARG A 95 9.39 11.22 0.72
C ARG A 95 8.12 12.03 0.98
N PHE A 96 7.30 11.58 1.93
CA PHE A 96 6.18 12.35 2.44
C PHE A 96 6.69 13.58 3.20
N VAL A 97 6.21 14.76 2.83
CA VAL A 97 6.57 16.03 3.48
C VAL A 97 5.66 16.21 4.70
N PRO A 98 6.19 16.28 5.93
CA PRO A 98 5.35 16.54 7.10
C PRO A 98 4.63 17.88 6.98
N GLY A 99 3.36 17.93 7.37
CA GLY A 99 2.52 19.11 7.23
C GLY A 99 1.66 19.11 5.96
N THR A 100 1.76 18.09 5.11
CA THR A 100 0.98 18.00 3.85
C THR A 100 -0.53 18.02 4.13
N PHE A 101 -1.00 17.38 5.20
CA PHE A 101 -2.44 17.36 5.53
C PHE A 101 -2.81 18.34 6.65
N THR A 102 -1.83 18.83 7.41
CA THR A 102 -2.08 19.56 8.66
C THR A 102 -1.74 21.05 8.61
N ASN A 103 -0.92 21.51 7.65
CA ASN A 103 -0.48 22.90 7.56
C ASN A 103 -1.08 23.61 6.33
N PRO A 104 -2.16 24.39 6.48
CA PRO A 104 -2.80 25.12 5.38
C PRO A 104 -1.90 26.14 4.66
N GLN A 105 -0.90 26.68 5.35
CA GLN A 105 0.03 27.66 4.77
C GLN A 105 1.15 27.00 3.95
N GLY A 106 1.26 25.67 3.97
CA GLY A 106 2.26 24.92 3.22
C GLY A 106 1.97 24.90 1.72
N LYS A 107 3.02 25.05 0.89
CA LYS A 107 2.89 25.01 -0.58
C LYS A 107 2.34 23.69 -1.14
N GLY A 108 2.44 22.60 -0.37
CA GLY A 108 1.95 21.27 -0.73
C GLY A 108 0.76 20.83 0.12
N PHE A 109 0.01 21.77 0.70
CA PHE A 109 -1.17 21.45 1.49
C PHE A 109 -2.25 20.79 0.63
N ILE A 110 -2.79 19.68 1.11
CA ILE A 110 -3.85 18.93 0.46
C ILE A 110 -4.88 18.56 1.52
N GLU A 111 -6.16 18.70 1.18
CA GLU A 111 -7.29 18.28 2.01
C GLU A 111 -7.90 16.98 1.45
N PRO A 112 -7.35 15.81 1.83
CA PRO A 112 -7.89 14.52 1.37
C PRO A 112 -9.27 14.26 1.98
N ALA A 113 -10.18 13.69 1.19
CA ALA A 113 -11.41 13.10 1.71
C ALA A 113 -11.17 11.67 2.23
N VAL A 114 -10.19 10.97 1.65
CA VAL A 114 -9.76 9.62 2.05
C VAL A 114 -8.31 9.42 1.63
N VAL A 115 -7.54 8.72 2.46
CA VAL A 115 -6.12 8.41 2.19
C VAL A 115 -5.96 6.91 1.98
N ILE A 116 -5.28 6.54 0.90
CA ILE A 116 -4.84 5.16 0.63
C ILE A 116 -3.35 5.07 0.93
N VAL A 117 -2.96 4.14 1.79
CA VAL A 117 -1.59 3.92 2.22
C VAL A 117 -1.08 2.56 1.76
N THR A 118 0.06 2.55 1.07
CA THR A 118 0.65 1.31 0.53
C THR A 118 1.29 0.45 1.60
N GLU A 119 1.89 1.06 2.62
CA GLU A 119 2.38 0.32 3.77
C GLU A 119 2.38 1.18 5.05
N PRO A 120 1.70 0.73 6.12
CA PRO A 120 1.63 1.48 7.37
C PRO A 120 2.98 1.83 8.01
N GLU A 121 3.96 0.94 7.90
CA GLU A 121 5.27 1.10 8.53
C GLU A 121 6.10 2.19 7.83
N SER A 122 6.19 2.13 6.50
CA SER A 122 6.96 3.09 5.70
C SER A 122 6.30 4.46 5.61
N ASP A 123 4.95 4.48 5.56
CA ASP A 123 4.14 5.68 5.32
C ASP A 123 3.50 6.23 6.61
N GLY A 124 4.01 5.82 7.78
CA GLY A 124 3.42 6.14 9.08
C GLY A 124 3.25 7.63 9.40
N GLN A 125 3.99 8.52 8.72
CA GLN A 125 3.76 9.97 8.83
C GLN A 125 2.41 10.37 8.22
N SER A 126 2.07 9.86 7.03
CA SER A 126 0.79 10.13 6.38
C SER A 126 -0.38 9.59 7.20
N LEU A 127 -0.22 8.41 7.84
CA LEU A 127 -1.21 7.84 8.75
C LEU A 127 -1.48 8.70 9.98
N ARG A 128 -0.42 9.22 10.61
CA ARG A 128 -0.56 10.09 11.78
C ARG A 128 -1.26 11.40 11.42
N GLU A 129 -0.85 12.03 10.32
CA GLU A 129 -1.47 13.28 9.90
C GLU A 129 -2.93 13.08 9.49
N ALA A 130 -3.26 12.04 8.72
CA ALA A 130 -4.63 11.72 8.34
C ALA A 130 -5.52 11.50 9.58
N SER A 131 -5.00 10.79 10.57
CA SER A 131 -5.69 10.59 11.86
C SER A 131 -5.90 11.90 12.62
N SER A 132 -4.91 12.81 12.64
CA SER A 132 -5.03 14.13 13.30
C SER A 132 -6.08 15.03 12.65
N VAL A 133 -6.32 14.90 11.35
CA VAL A 133 -7.35 15.67 10.62
C VAL A 133 -8.66 14.90 10.41
N CYS A 134 -8.82 13.76 11.09
CA CYS A 134 -10.02 12.91 11.04
C CYS A 134 -10.39 12.42 9.62
N VAL A 135 -9.39 12.15 8.78
CA VAL A 135 -9.60 11.61 7.43
C VAL A 135 -9.50 10.08 7.47
N PRO A 136 -10.47 9.35 6.87
CA PRO A 136 -10.45 7.90 6.85
C PRO A 136 -9.26 7.35 6.07
N VAL A 137 -8.71 6.25 6.56
CA VAL A 137 -7.52 5.59 6.02
C VAL A 137 -7.85 4.18 5.53
N VAL A 138 -7.53 3.92 4.27
CA VAL A 138 -7.46 2.57 3.69
C VAL A 138 -5.99 2.17 3.57
N ALA A 139 -5.57 1.06 4.18
CA ALA A 139 -4.17 0.63 4.11
C ALA A 139 -3.99 -0.78 3.57
N MET A 140 -2.93 -0.95 2.77
CA MET A 140 -2.46 -2.24 2.30
C MET A 140 -1.50 -2.85 3.31
N CYS A 141 -1.91 -3.95 3.94
CA CYS A 141 -1.21 -4.54 5.08
C CYS A 141 -0.76 -5.96 4.78
N SER A 142 0.51 -6.24 5.02
CA SER A 142 1.05 -7.60 5.11
C SER A 142 0.93 -8.13 6.55
N THR A 143 1.30 -9.39 6.73
CA THR A 143 1.10 -10.13 8.00
C THR A 143 1.79 -9.50 9.20
N ASN A 144 2.88 -8.75 9.00
CA ASN A 144 3.67 -8.13 10.06
C ASN A 144 3.24 -6.69 10.38
N ASN A 145 2.34 -6.08 9.61
CA ASN A 145 1.97 -4.69 9.85
C ASN A 145 1.02 -4.55 11.05
N LEU A 146 1.10 -3.40 11.71
CA LEU A 146 0.20 -2.99 12.77
C LEU A 146 -0.98 -2.20 12.17
N LEU A 147 -2.17 -2.35 12.73
CA LEU A 147 -3.38 -1.71 12.22
C LEU A 147 -3.74 -0.39 12.93
N ARG A 148 -2.78 0.24 13.60
CA ARG A 148 -3.00 1.51 14.30
C ARG A 148 -3.32 2.62 13.29
N ASN A 149 -4.39 3.36 13.53
CA ASN A 149 -4.87 4.46 12.70
C ASN A 149 -5.22 4.03 11.25
N VAL A 150 -5.68 2.79 11.09
CA VAL A 150 -6.19 2.25 9.83
C VAL A 150 -7.64 1.83 10.01
N ASP A 151 -8.53 2.42 9.22
CA ASP A 151 -9.97 2.14 9.32
C ASP A 151 -10.36 0.93 8.46
N LEU A 152 -9.79 0.83 7.26
CA LEU A 152 -10.03 -0.27 6.35
C LEU A 152 -8.73 -0.93 5.88
N VAL A 153 -8.65 -2.24 6.06
CA VAL A 153 -7.47 -3.04 5.73
C VAL A 153 -7.70 -3.83 4.47
N ILE A 154 -6.72 -3.76 3.56
CA ILE A 154 -6.60 -4.64 2.41
C ILE A 154 -5.42 -5.60 2.69
N PRO A 155 -5.68 -6.87 3.06
CA PRO A 155 -4.63 -7.81 3.43
C PRO A 155 -3.90 -8.32 2.18
N ILE A 156 -2.69 -7.85 1.92
CA ILE A 156 -1.91 -8.19 0.72
C ILE A 156 -0.41 -8.29 1.00
N ASN A 157 0.32 -8.86 0.06
CA ASN A 157 1.78 -8.73 0.00
C ASN A 157 2.19 -7.33 -0.47
N ASN A 158 2.48 -6.42 0.47
CA ASN A 158 2.96 -5.06 0.18
C ASN A 158 4.50 -4.96 -0.05
N LYS A 159 5.20 -6.08 -0.26
CA LYS A 159 6.62 -6.12 -0.64
C LYS A 159 6.81 -6.51 -2.10
N GLY A 160 5.90 -7.29 -2.68
CA GLY A 160 5.99 -7.76 -4.06
C GLY A 160 5.59 -6.69 -5.07
N LYS A 161 6.42 -6.47 -6.10
CA LYS A 161 6.12 -5.55 -7.21
C LYS A 161 4.83 -5.90 -7.95
N LYS A 162 4.62 -7.20 -8.24
CA LYS A 162 3.46 -7.71 -8.97
C LYS A 162 2.18 -7.65 -8.14
N SER A 163 2.31 -7.95 -6.84
CA SER A 163 1.20 -7.88 -5.89
C SER A 163 0.65 -6.46 -5.78
N LEU A 164 1.52 -5.46 -5.56
CA LEU A 164 1.11 -4.06 -5.50
C LEU A 164 0.47 -3.59 -6.81
N ALA A 165 1.07 -3.95 -7.95
CA ALA A 165 0.52 -3.63 -9.26
C ALA A 165 -0.90 -4.20 -9.46
N LEU A 166 -1.09 -5.49 -9.16
CA LEU A 166 -2.38 -6.16 -9.27
C LEU A 166 -3.44 -5.47 -8.41
N VAL A 167 -3.13 -5.16 -7.15
CA VAL A 167 -4.12 -4.62 -6.21
C VAL A 167 -4.51 -3.19 -6.58
N TYR A 168 -3.55 -2.34 -6.96
CA TYR A 168 -3.87 -0.99 -7.43
C TYR A 168 -4.63 -0.99 -8.76
N TRP A 169 -4.29 -1.90 -9.67
CA TRP A 169 -5.03 -2.12 -10.91
C TRP A 169 -6.48 -2.53 -10.63
N LEU A 170 -6.69 -3.49 -9.71
CA LEU A 170 -8.02 -3.91 -9.28
C LEU A 170 -8.81 -2.79 -8.63
N LEU A 171 -8.19 -2.02 -7.73
CA LEU A 171 -8.85 -0.88 -7.09
C LEU A 171 -9.29 0.15 -8.12
N ALA A 172 -8.42 0.54 -9.06
CA ALA A 172 -8.79 1.50 -10.11
C ALA A 172 -9.97 1.00 -10.94
N ARG A 173 -9.91 -0.26 -11.40
CA ARG A 173 -10.97 -0.88 -12.20
C ARG A 173 -12.30 -0.93 -11.45
N GLU A 174 -12.29 -1.41 -10.20
CA GLU A 174 -13.51 -1.58 -9.42
C GLU A 174 -14.11 -0.24 -8.93
N ILE A 175 -13.28 0.78 -8.67
CA ILE A 175 -13.76 2.13 -8.34
C ILE A 175 -14.49 2.74 -9.54
N LEU A 176 -13.89 2.69 -10.74
CA LEU A 176 -14.51 3.22 -11.96
C LEU A 176 -15.79 2.47 -12.34
N LYS A 177 -15.82 1.15 -12.10
CA LYS A 177 -17.05 0.34 -12.24
C LYS A 177 -18.13 0.77 -11.25
N ALA A 178 -17.77 0.97 -9.98
CA ALA A 178 -18.72 1.40 -8.96
C ALA A 178 -19.26 2.82 -9.20
N LYS A 179 -18.46 3.71 -9.81
CA LYS A 179 -18.89 5.05 -10.26
C LYS A 179 -19.73 5.03 -11.54
N GLY A 180 -19.76 3.91 -12.28
CA GLY A 180 -20.51 3.76 -13.52
C GLY A 180 -19.79 4.28 -14.77
N GLU A 181 -18.52 4.71 -14.67
CA GLU A 181 -17.70 5.12 -15.81
C GLU A 181 -17.34 3.92 -16.72
N ILE A 182 -17.25 2.73 -16.12
CA ILE A 182 -16.91 1.49 -16.82
C ILE A 182 -18.02 0.46 -16.57
N LYS A 183 -18.59 -0.10 -17.65
CA LYS A 183 -19.67 -1.11 -17.56
C LYS A 183 -19.16 -2.56 -17.49
N SER A 184 -17.93 -2.81 -17.93
CA SER A 184 -17.36 -4.17 -17.97
C SER A 184 -15.86 -4.17 -17.71
N ASP A 185 -15.32 -5.28 -17.22
CA ASP A 185 -13.90 -5.42 -16.91
C ASP A 185 -12.99 -5.16 -18.13
N LYS A 186 -13.49 -5.47 -19.34
CA LYS A 186 -12.76 -5.29 -20.61
C LYS A 186 -12.66 -3.83 -21.05
N ALA A 187 -13.49 -2.95 -20.51
CA ALA A 187 -13.47 -1.53 -20.85
C ALA A 187 -12.41 -0.74 -20.04
N PHE A 188 -11.74 -1.38 -19.07
CA PHE A 188 -10.58 -0.80 -18.43
C PHE A 188 -9.36 -0.90 -19.35
N SER A 189 -8.82 0.24 -19.77
CA SER A 189 -7.81 0.33 -20.83
C SER A 189 -6.41 -0.12 -20.41
N LYS A 190 -6.05 0.08 -19.14
CA LYS A 190 -4.70 -0.21 -18.64
C LYS A 190 -4.53 -1.68 -18.28
N LYS A 191 -3.34 -2.21 -18.51
CA LYS A 191 -2.97 -3.58 -18.12
C LYS A 191 -2.26 -3.59 -16.76
N ILE A 192 -2.12 -4.78 -16.17
CA ILE A 192 -1.45 -4.94 -14.87
C ILE A 192 0.03 -4.53 -14.98
N GLU A 193 0.66 -4.81 -16.13
CA GLU A 193 2.07 -4.50 -16.40
C GLU A 193 2.36 -2.99 -16.42
N ASP A 194 1.35 -2.16 -16.70
CA ASP A 194 1.50 -0.71 -16.68
C ASP A 194 1.70 -0.20 -15.24
N PHE A 195 1.10 -0.88 -14.27
CA PHE A 195 1.22 -0.56 -12.85
C PHE A 195 2.51 -1.14 -12.24
N GLU A 196 3.20 -2.08 -12.90
CA GLU A 196 4.43 -2.64 -12.37
C GLU A 196 5.55 -1.59 -12.30
N TYR A 197 6.34 -1.67 -11.23
CA TYR A 197 7.52 -0.82 -11.10
C TYR A 197 8.57 -1.19 -12.16
N LYS A 198 8.83 -0.25 -13.09
CA LYS A 198 9.90 -0.35 -14.08
C LYS A 198 11.16 0.30 -13.49
N LEU A 199 12.21 -0.50 -13.33
CA LEU A 199 13.53 0.02 -12.98
C LEU A 199 13.99 0.94 -14.13
N LYS A 200 14.30 2.20 -13.82
CA LYS A 200 15.02 3.07 -14.77
C LYS A 200 16.45 2.52 -14.90
N GLU A 201 16.95 2.41 -16.13
CA GLU A 201 18.35 2.06 -16.39
C GLU A 201 19.26 3.04 -15.62
N GLY A 202 19.92 2.58 -14.55
CA GLY A 202 20.84 3.37 -13.72
C GLY A 202 20.56 3.41 -12.22
N GLU A 203 19.36 3.06 -11.75
CA GLU A 203 19.06 2.99 -10.30
C GLU A 203 19.32 1.57 -9.75
N LYS A 204 20.44 1.39 -9.03
CA LYS A 204 20.71 0.13 -8.30
C LYS A 204 19.71 -0.04 -7.16
N GLU A 205 19.25 -1.27 -6.93
CA GLU A 205 18.31 -1.63 -5.86
C GLU A 205 18.75 -1.08 -4.49
N ALA A 206 17.87 -0.25 -3.91
CA ALA A 206 18.07 0.45 -2.64
C ALA A 206 18.22 -0.47 -1.41
N ASP A 207 17.98 -1.78 -1.55
CA ASP A 207 18.14 -2.76 -0.46
C ASP A 207 19.62 -2.90 -0.02
N SER A 208 20.56 -2.54 -0.91
CA SER A 208 21.99 -2.52 -0.57
C SER A 208 22.41 -1.27 0.23
N THR A 209 21.63 -0.18 0.15
CA THR A 209 22.01 1.12 0.74
C THR A 209 21.61 1.20 2.22
N GLU A 210 20.46 0.64 2.61
CA GLU A 210 20.06 0.55 4.03
C GLU A 210 21.00 -0.37 4.83
N LYS A 211 21.42 -1.51 4.28
CA LYS A 211 22.43 -2.38 4.92
C LYS A 211 23.80 -1.68 5.06
N LYS A 212 24.21 -0.87 4.07
CA LYS A 212 25.46 -0.08 4.14
C LYS A 212 25.37 1.15 5.04
N ALA A 213 24.18 1.69 5.27
CA ALA A 213 23.96 2.79 6.21
C ALA A 213 23.92 2.27 7.66
N PHE A 214 23.24 1.14 7.89
CA PHE A 214 23.20 0.48 9.21
C PHE A 214 24.58 -0.06 9.63
N ALA A 215 25.37 -0.60 8.70
CA ALA A 215 26.75 -1.01 8.97
C ALA A 215 27.70 0.17 9.30
N ARG A 216 27.38 1.38 8.84
CA ARG A 216 28.15 2.60 9.14
C ARG A 216 27.76 3.26 10.46
N PHE A 217 26.55 2.99 10.96
CA PHE A 217 26.07 3.54 12.23
C PHE A 217 26.52 2.64 13.40
N ARG A 218 27.82 2.66 13.73
CA ARG A 218 28.30 2.15 15.03
C ARG A 218 27.87 3.14 16.11
N PRO A 219 27.09 2.75 17.13
CA PRO A 219 26.84 3.64 18.26
C PRO A 219 28.17 3.97 18.94
N ARG A 220 28.46 5.27 19.11
CA ARG A 220 29.59 5.72 19.93
C ARG A 220 29.44 5.12 21.32
N ARG A 221 30.37 4.24 21.72
CA ARG A 221 30.46 3.75 23.11
C ARG A 221 30.60 4.95 24.03
N TYR A 222 29.60 5.18 24.87
CA TYR A 222 29.61 6.21 25.89
C TYR A 222 30.54 5.76 27.03
N GLY A 223 31.55 6.56 27.35
CA GLY A 223 32.21 6.58 28.67
C GLY A 223 33.36 5.61 28.90
N GLN A 224 34.59 6.01 28.56
CA GLN A 224 35.74 5.77 29.44
C GLN A 224 36.09 7.11 30.09
N ARG A 225 35.68 7.29 31.35
CA ARG A 225 36.16 8.38 32.19
C ARG A 225 37.66 8.15 32.39
N ARG A 226 38.50 9.07 31.90
CA ARG A 226 39.87 9.21 32.37
C ARG A 226 39.81 9.86 33.75
N SER A 227 40.13 9.07 34.78
CA SER A 227 40.47 9.60 36.10
C SER A 227 41.84 10.29 35.98
N TYR A 228 41.92 11.51 36.50
CA TYR A 228 43.17 12.25 36.71
C TYR A 228 43.91 11.69 37.92
#